data_AF-A0A9D4KDJ3-F1
#
_entry.id   AF-A0A9D4KDJ3-F1
#
_cell.length_a   1.000
_cell.length_b   1.000
_cell.length_c   1.000
_cell.angle_alpha   90.00
_cell.angle_beta   90.00
_cell.angle_gamma   90.00
#
_symmetry.space_group_name_H-M   'P 1'
#
loop_
_entity.id
_entity.type
_entity.pdbx_description
1 polymer ?
#
loop_
_entity_poly.entity_id
_entity_poly.type
_entity_poly.pdbx_seq_one_letter_code
_entity_poly.pdbx_strand_id
1 'polypeptide(L)'
;MAPYLKCVLLVAAFCAYSALGSFIICEWQSAFLSCPAGKTLNVTSGVFGRTRGNCICPSHNVENKNCTSSNSTSIVQGLCNGKNTCSLYASIYIYGDPCPGTFKYLEVVHTCV
;
A
#
# COMPACT_ATOMS: atom_id res chain seq x y z
N MET A 1 48.76 -22.69 2.42
CA MET A 1 48.27 -23.29 3.67
C MET A 1 48.03 -22.18 4.70
N ALA A 2 46.85 -21.65 4.99
CA ALA A 2 45.55 -21.58 4.33
C ALA A 2 44.99 -20.19 4.73
N PRO A 3 44.74 -19.27 3.78
CA PRO A 3 44.51 -17.86 4.07
C PRO A 3 43.03 -17.61 4.38
N TYR A 4 42.70 -17.63 5.67
CA TYR A 4 41.58 -16.87 6.18
C TYR A 4 41.88 -15.38 5.97
N LEU A 5 40.86 -14.58 5.66
CA LEU A 5 40.92 -13.11 5.74
C LEU A 5 41.55 -12.39 4.53
N LYS A 6 40.79 -12.29 3.42
CA LYS A 6 40.58 -11.07 2.60
C LYS A 6 39.85 -11.42 1.31
N CYS A 7 38.54 -11.18 1.28
CA CYS A 7 37.88 -10.67 0.08
C CYS A 7 37.13 -9.41 0.48
N VAL A 8 37.89 -8.35 0.73
CA VAL A 8 37.40 -6.99 0.57
C VAL A 8 37.26 -6.77 -0.93
N LEU A 9 36.08 -7.05 -1.46
CA LEU A 9 35.57 -6.42 -2.68
C LEU A 9 34.41 -5.54 -2.25
N LEU A 10 34.62 -4.24 -2.41
CA LEU A 10 33.67 -3.16 -2.18
C LEU A 10 32.39 -3.40 -2.97
N VAL A 11 31.36 -3.91 -2.31
CA VAL A 11 29.99 -3.50 -2.61
C VAL A 11 29.34 -3.19 -1.26
N ALA A 12 29.72 -2.05 -0.68
CA ALA A 12 28.79 -1.34 0.20
C ALA A 12 27.66 -0.76 -0.66
N ALA A 13 26.99 -1.59 -1.47
CA ALA A 13 25.60 -1.33 -1.75
C ALA A 13 24.85 -1.84 -0.52
N PHE A 14 24.86 -1.03 0.53
CA PHE A 14 23.59 -0.81 1.21
C PHE A 14 22.69 -0.23 0.13
N CYS A 15 22.11 -1.09 -0.70
CA CYS A 15 20.93 -0.68 -1.41
C CYS A 15 19.98 -0.37 -0.27
N ALA A 16 19.82 0.93 0.01
CA ALA A 16 18.68 1.45 0.75
C ALA A 16 17.50 1.11 -0.14
N TYR A 17 17.13 -0.18 -0.16
CA TYR A 17 16.07 -0.73 -0.95
C TYR A 17 14.86 0.01 -0.43
N SER A 18 14.33 0.91 -1.24
CA SER A 18 12.98 1.40 -1.10
C SER A 18 12.08 0.18 -1.28
N ALA A 19 11.96 -0.62 -0.21
CA ALA A 19 11.23 -1.87 -0.21
C ALA A 19 9.78 -1.55 -0.53
N LEU A 20 9.27 -2.16 -1.58
CA LEU A 20 7.88 -2.02 -1.99
C LEU A 20 7.01 -2.65 -0.92
N GLY A 21 6.27 -1.82 -0.17
CA GLY A 21 5.32 -2.26 0.82
C GLY A 21 3.91 -2.23 0.25
N SER A 22 3.09 -3.22 0.63
CA SER A 22 1.64 -3.18 0.39
C SER A 22 0.89 -3.39 1.69
N PHE A 23 -0.26 -2.72 1.83
CA PHE A 23 -1.17 -2.94 2.94
C PHE A 23 -2.62 -2.78 2.49
N ILE A 24 -3.52 -3.36 3.28
CA ILE A 24 -4.95 -3.46 2.98
C ILE A 24 -5.75 -2.90 4.15
N ILE A 25 -6.76 -2.09 3.83
CA ILE A 25 -7.73 -1.54 4.79
C ILE A 25 -9.12 -1.95 4.31
N CYS A 26 -9.88 -2.69 5.12
CA CYS A 26 -11.25 -3.07 4.75
C CYS A 26 -12.18 -1.85 4.77
N GLU A 27 -13.23 -1.87 3.95
CA GLU A 27 -14.23 -0.80 3.93
C GLU A 27 -14.76 -0.49 5.34
N TRP A 28 -14.89 0.80 5.64
CA TRP A 28 -15.24 1.37 6.96
C TRP A 28 -14.17 1.25 8.05
N GLN A 29 -12.95 0.86 7.70
CA GLN A 29 -11.80 0.87 8.63
C GLN A 29 -10.79 1.96 8.28
N SER A 30 -9.97 2.29 9.29
CA SER A 30 -8.84 3.22 9.16
C SER A 30 -7.53 2.51 9.46
N ALA A 31 -6.44 2.95 8.82
CA ALA A 31 -5.09 2.55 9.20
C ALA A 31 -4.09 3.68 9.03
N PHE A 32 -2.96 3.55 9.73
CA PHE A 32 -1.82 4.44 9.59
C PHE A 32 -0.73 3.77 8.75
N LEU A 33 -0.18 4.54 7.83
CA LEU A 33 0.97 4.18 7.02
C LEU A 33 2.15 5.05 7.43
N SER A 34 3.30 4.46 7.72
CA SER A 34 4.47 5.18 8.21
C SER A 34 5.76 4.64 7.61
N CYS A 35 6.71 5.55 7.39
CA CYS A 35 8.09 5.22 7.00
C CYS A 35 9.05 5.34 8.19
N PRO A 36 10.22 4.68 8.14
CA PRO A 36 11.31 4.90 9.09
C PRO A 36 11.69 6.38 9.21
N ALA A 37 12.33 6.75 10.32
CA ALA A 37 12.77 8.11 10.56
C ALA A 37 13.67 8.63 9.40
N GLY A 38 13.44 9.86 8.96
CA GLY A 38 14.18 10.48 7.86
C GLY A 38 13.73 10.07 6.45
N LYS A 39 12.68 9.23 6.33
CA LYS A 39 12.09 8.82 5.04
C LYS A 39 10.67 9.34 4.90
N THR A 40 10.23 9.47 3.65
CA THR A 40 8.87 9.91 3.30
C THR A 40 8.14 8.89 2.44
N LEU A 41 6.82 8.90 2.53
CA LEU A 41 5.95 8.04 1.75
C LEU A 41 5.93 8.46 0.29
N ASN A 42 6.07 7.47 -0.58
CA ASN A 42 5.87 7.58 -2.00
C ASN A 42 4.90 6.48 -2.46
N VAL A 43 3.63 6.86 -2.65
CA VAL A 43 2.55 5.95 -3.04
C VAL A 43 2.66 5.63 -4.52
N THR A 44 2.86 4.34 -4.80
CA THR A 44 2.91 3.78 -6.16
C THR A 44 1.50 3.51 -6.69
N SER A 45 0.61 2.97 -5.85
CA SER A 45 -0.81 2.78 -6.19
C SER A 45 -1.69 2.81 -4.94
N GLY A 46 -2.97 3.15 -5.10
CA GLY A 46 -3.95 3.15 -4.02
C GLY A 46 -5.32 2.78 -4.57
N VAL A 47 -5.66 1.50 -4.63
CA VAL A 47 -6.87 1.00 -5.30
C VAL A 47 -7.96 0.73 -4.28
N PHE A 48 -9.06 1.47 -4.34
CA PHE A 48 -10.28 1.19 -3.59
C PHE A 48 -11.26 0.37 -4.43
N GLY A 49 -11.70 -0.78 -3.91
CA GLY A 49 -12.64 -1.66 -4.59
C GLY A 49 -12.51 -3.11 -4.13
N ARG A 50 -12.69 -4.06 -5.05
CA ARG A 50 -12.43 -5.48 -4.81
C ARG A 50 -11.89 -6.12 -6.09
N THR A 51 -10.73 -6.75 -5.94
CA THR A 51 -10.04 -7.51 -7.00
C THR A 51 -9.75 -8.96 -6.61
N ARG A 52 -9.90 -9.29 -5.33
CA ARG A 52 -9.63 -10.61 -4.75
C ARG A 52 -10.82 -11.13 -3.95
N GLY A 53 -10.86 -12.46 -3.82
CA GLY A 53 -11.93 -13.18 -3.13
C GLY A 53 -11.86 -13.07 -1.61
N ASN A 54 -12.49 -14.03 -0.93
CA ASN A 54 -12.80 -13.96 0.50
C ASN A 54 -11.58 -14.01 1.44
N CYS A 55 -10.37 -14.32 0.97
CA CYS A 55 -9.17 -14.31 1.80
C CYS A 55 -8.76 -12.90 2.24
N ILE A 56 -9.22 -11.87 1.53
CA ILE A 56 -8.96 -10.46 1.82
C ILE A 56 -10.28 -9.79 2.20
N CYS A 57 -10.33 -9.20 3.40
CA CYS A 57 -11.51 -8.55 3.96
C CYS A 57 -12.77 -9.42 3.80
N PRO A 58 -12.89 -10.53 4.54
CA PRO A 58 -13.94 -11.51 4.36
C PRO A 58 -15.35 -10.92 4.53
N SER A 59 -16.27 -11.28 3.64
CA SER A 59 -17.67 -10.83 3.66
C SER A 59 -18.55 -11.73 2.79
N HIS A 60 -19.87 -11.63 2.91
CA HIS A 60 -20.81 -12.36 2.06
C HIS A 60 -20.81 -11.85 0.61
N ASN A 61 -20.48 -10.57 0.39
CA ASN A 61 -20.59 -9.94 -0.93
C ASN A 61 -19.22 -9.69 -1.56
N VAL A 62 -18.54 -10.77 -1.99
CA VAL A 62 -17.14 -10.73 -2.51
C VAL A 62 -16.99 -11.29 -3.93
N GLU A 63 -18.10 -11.57 -4.61
CA GLU A 63 -18.10 -12.19 -5.94
C GLU A 63 -17.60 -11.25 -7.04
N ASN A 64 -17.95 -9.96 -6.97
CA ASN A 64 -17.50 -8.98 -7.94
C ASN A 64 -16.03 -8.57 -7.69
N LYS A 65 -15.15 -9.08 -8.54
CA LYS A 65 -13.69 -8.81 -8.53
C LYS A 65 -13.26 -7.82 -9.61
N ASN A 66 -14.19 -7.33 -10.43
CA ASN A 66 -13.94 -6.30 -11.43
C ASN A 66 -14.41 -4.95 -10.89
N CYS A 67 -13.99 -4.64 -9.67
CA CYS A 67 -14.43 -3.45 -8.95
C CYS A 67 -13.24 -2.60 -8.51
N THR A 68 -13.10 -1.43 -9.13
CA THR A 68 -12.03 -0.48 -8.81
C THR A 68 -12.52 0.96 -9.03
N SER A 69 -12.26 1.85 -8.07
CA SER A 69 -12.50 3.28 -8.24
C SER A 69 -11.37 3.93 -9.04
N SER A 70 -11.72 4.68 -10.09
CA SER A 70 -10.77 5.35 -10.99
C SER A 70 -9.93 6.44 -10.32
N ASN A 71 -10.47 7.10 -9.30
CA ASN A 71 -9.81 8.24 -8.65
C ASN A 71 -9.03 7.84 -7.39
N SER A 72 -9.09 6.57 -6.98
CA SER A 72 -8.56 6.14 -5.69
C SER A 72 -7.05 6.40 -5.55
N THR A 73 -6.25 6.10 -6.58
CA THR A 73 -4.78 6.28 -6.52
C THR A 73 -4.39 7.74 -6.33
N SER A 74 -5.01 8.66 -7.09
CA SER A 74 -4.67 10.10 -7.01
C SER A 74 -5.05 10.68 -5.65
N ILE A 75 -6.17 10.24 -5.06
CA ILE A 75 -6.57 10.65 -3.71
C ILE A 75 -5.55 10.18 -2.68
N VAL A 76 -5.16 8.90 -2.70
CA VAL A 76 -4.18 8.36 -1.74
C VAL A 76 -2.81 9.04 -1.88
N GLN A 77 -2.37 9.30 -3.12
CA GLN A 77 -1.14 10.06 -3.39
C GLN A 77 -1.21 11.47 -2.80
N GLY A 78 -2.31 12.20 -3.01
CA GLY A 78 -2.48 13.54 -2.43
C GLY A 78 -2.53 13.56 -0.90
N LEU A 79 -3.04 12.49 -0.29
CA LEU A 79 -3.10 12.36 1.17
C LEU A 79 -1.75 11.99 1.79
N CYS A 80 -0.94 11.16 1.13
CA CYS A 80 0.22 10.53 1.77
C CYS A 80 1.59 10.98 1.24
N ASN A 81 1.72 11.36 -0.03
CA ASN A 81 3.05 11.61 -0.61
C ASN A 81 3.81 12.73 0.12
N GLY A 82 5.10 12.49 0.37
CA GLY A 82 5.98 13.44 1.07
C GLY A 82 5.78 13.52 2.58
N LYS A 83 4.78 12.82 3.14
CA LYS A 83 4.61 12.70 4.60
C LYS A 83 5.39 11.51 5.13
N ASN A 84 5.90 11.59 6.36
CA ASN A 84 6.46 10.41 7.02
C ASN A 84 5.36 9.42 7.47
N THR A 85 4.23 9.96 7.92
CA THR A 85 3.05 9.19 8.35
C THR A 85 1.78 9.73 7.70
N CYS A 86 0.87 8.84 7.30
CA CYS A 86 -0.40 9.14 6.66
C CYS A 86 -1.52 8.31 7.32
N SER A 87 -2.70 8.91 7.51
CA SER A 87 -3.90 8.21 7.96
C SER A 87 -4.85 8.06 6.78
N LEU A 88 -5.35 6.85 6.56
CA LEU A 88 -6.29 6.55 5.49
C LEU A 88 -7.54 5.89 6.07
N TYR A 89 -8.70 6.29 5.55
CA TYR A 89 -10.00 5.71 5.86
C TYR A 89 -10.59 5.13 4.58
N ALA A 90 -10.88 3.83 4.56
CA ALA A 90 -11.42 3.14 3.39
C ALA A 90 -12.94 3.36 3.29
N SER A 91 -13.37 4.38 2.56
CA SER A 91 -14.78 4.77 2.51
C SER A 91 -15.26 5.18 1.12
N ILE A 92 -16.50 4.81 0.80
CA ILE A 92 -17.20 5.22 -0.43
C ILE A 92 -17.39 6.73 -0.53
N TYR A 93 -17.41 7.44 0.60
CA TYR A 93 -17.56 8.90 0.59
C TYR A 93 -16.28 9.62 0.14
N ILE A 94 -15.13 8.96 0.27
CA ILE A 94 -13.82 9.49 -0.13
C ILE A 94 -13.50 9.04 -1.56
N TYR A 95 -13.64 7.75 -1.84
CA TYR A 95 -13.18 7.15 -3.10
C TYR A 95 -14.31 6.90 -4.11
N GLY A 96 -15.57 7.20 -3.77
CA GLY A 96 -16.74 6.79 -4.55
C GLY A 96 -17.10 5.31 -4.34
N ASP A 97 -18.29 4.92 -4.81
CA ASP A 97 -18.74 3.51 -4.79
C ASP A 97 -18.70 2.91 -6.21
N PRO A 98 -17.59 2.26 -6.61
CA PRO A 98 -17.46 1.67 -7.94
C PRO A 98 -18.32 0.41 -8.16
N CYS A 99 -18.83 -0.22 -7.10
CA CYS A 99 -19.61 -1.44 -7.18
C CYS A 99 -20.56 -1.60 -5.98
N PRO A 100 -21.75 -0.96 -6.03
CA PRO A 100 -22.72 -1.03 -4.95
C PRO A 100 -23.07 -2.48 -4.56
N GLY A 101 -23.18 -2.73 -3.26
CA GLY A 101 -23.48 -4.04 -2.70
C GLY A 101 -22.28 -4.97 -2.53
N THR A 102 -21.11 -4.65 -3.10
CA THR A 102 -19.86 -5.41 -2.88
C THR A 102 -19.07 -4.79 -1.73
N PHE A 103 -18.57 -5.64 -0.81
CA PHE A 103 -17.75 -5.17 0.31
C PHE A 103 -16.32 -4.93 -0.15
N LYS A 104 -15.83 -3.70 -0.06
CA LYS A 104 -14.58 -3.26 -0.69
C LYS A 104 -13.42 -3.24 0.31
N TYR A 105 -12.23 -2.95 -0.21
CA TYR A 105 -11.04 -2.64 0.55
C TYR A 105 -10.19 -1.62 -0.22
N LEU A 106 -9.37 -0.87 0.51
CA LEU A 106 -8.31 -0.05 -0.04
C LEU A 106 -7.00 -0.83 0.02
N GLU A 107 -6.41 -1.12 -1.14
CA GLU A 107 -5.06 -1.67 -1.24
C GLU A 107 -4.09 -0.57 -1.65
N VAL A 108 -3.07 -0.34 -0.86
CA VAL A 108 -2.08 0.72 -1.11
C VAL A 108 -0.71 0.09 -1.24
N VAL A 109 -0.04 0.43 -2.32
CA VAL A 109 1.35 0.05 -2.59
C VAL A 109 2.21 1.30 -2.50
N HIS A 110 3.29 1.25 -1.74
CA HIS A 110 4.13 2.40 -1.45
C HIS A 110 5.59 2.02 -1.32
N THR A 111 6.45 3.02 -1.38
CA THR A 111 7.86 2.95 -0.99
C THR A 111 8.17 4.05 0.01
N CYS A 112 9.29 3.89 0.72
CA CYS A 112 9.88 4.91 1.57
C CYS A 112 11.13 5.46 0.88
N VAL A 113 11.15 6.76 0.58
CA VAL A 113 12.24 7.46 -0.13
C VAL A 113 12.95 8.45 0.76
#